data_AF-X1UDT0-F1
#
_entry.id   AF-X1UDT0-F1
#
_cell.length_a   1.000
_cell.length_b   1.000
_cell.length_c   1.000
_cell.angle_alpha   90.00
_cell.angle_beta   90.00
_cell.angle_gamma   90.00
#
_symmetry.space_group_name_H-M   'P 1'
#
loop_
_entity.id
_entity.type
_entity.pdbx_description
1 polymer ?
#
loop_
_entity_poly.entity_id
_entity_poly.type
_entity_poly.pdbx_seq_one_letter_code
_entity_poly.pdbx_strand_id
1 'polypeptide(L)'
;MSAGRGGQSALRFSRLREEARHNYVRKVAELATQHFITDNKCNCAGLVLAGSADFKTELGQSDMFDPRLGVKIIRTVDVSYGGENGFNQAIELSAESLQNVKFVQEKKLIQKYFDEISLETGKYCFGIEDTFKALELGAVETLIVWENLDITRYHLRDSEGHNTILMLTKEQEKDRSRFMDKATGLEMEQSE
;
A
#
# COMPACT_ATOMS: atom_id res chain seq x y z
N MET A 1 22.26 45.01 22.43
CA MET A 1 23.52 45.42 21.77
C MET A 1 23.24 45.56 20.29
N SER A 2 23.41 46.78 19.78
CA SER A 2 23.06 47.18 18.42
C SER A 2 24.03 46.55 17.42
N ALA A 3 23.55 45.71 16.51
CA ALA A 3 24.32 45.20 15.38
C ALA A 3 24.44 46.33 14.33
N GLY A 4 25.38 47.24 14.58
CA GLY A 4 25.69 48.36 13.71
C GLY A 4 26.38 47.92 12.42
N ARG A 5 25.85 48.45 11.31
CA ARG A 5 26.55 48.85 10.07
C ARG A 5 27.25 47.73 9.27
N GLY A 6 26.51 47.20 8.28
CA GLY A 6 27.04 46.35 7.21
C GLY A 6 26.05 46.17 6.05
N GLY A 7 25.52 47.26 5.48
CA GLY A 7 24.44 47.17 4.46
C GLY A 7 24.85 46.43 3.17
N GLN A 8 26.12 46.56 2.73
CA GLN A 8 26.63 45.89 1.53
C GLN A 8 27.02 44.42 1.78
N SER A 9 27.52 44.11 2.98
CA SER A 9 27.92 42.76 3.36
C SER A 9 26.72 41.91 3.79
N ALA A 10 25.67 42.50 4.37
CA ALA A 10 24.45 41.80 4.76
C ALA A 10 23.75 41.11 3.57
N LEU A 11 23.67 41.79 2.42
CA LEU A 11 23.14 41.22 1.18
C LEU A 11 23.98 40.05 0.68
N ARG A 12 25.32 40.18 0.72
CA ARG A 12 26.24 39.08 0.36
C ARG A 12 26.12 37.88 1.31
N PHE A 13 26.02 38.11 2.62
CA PHE A 13 25.83 37.04 3.61
C PHE A 13 24.45 36.39 3.54
N SER A 14 23.42 37.13 3.12
CA SER A 14 22.10 36.54 2.82
C SER A 14 22.18 35.60 1.63
N ARG A 15 22.83 36.03 0.54
CA ARG A 15 23.04 35.22 -0.67
C ARG A 15 23.86 33.97 -0.40
N LEU A 16 24.98 34.09 0.31
CA LEU A 16 25.80 32.94 0.72
C LEU A 16 25.02 31.93 1.56
N ARG A 17 24.12 32.39 2.43
CA ARG A 17 23.24 31.51 3.21
C ARG A 17 22.21 30.81 2.32
N GLU A 18 21.60 31.51 1.37
CA GLU A 18 20.68 30.90 0.40
C GLU A 18 21.36 29.88 -0.50
N GLU A 19 22.55 30.19 -1.03
CA GLU A 19 23.34 29.26 -1.83
C GLU A 19 23.73 27.99 -1.04
N ALA A 20 24.16 28.15 0.21
CA ALA A 20 24.47 27.00 1.08
C ALA A 20 23.25 26.12 1.34
N ARG A 21 22.08 26.74 1.58
CA ARG A 21 20.80 26.02 1.75
C ARG A 21 20.40 25.27 0.49
N HIS A 22 20.46 25.94 -0.66
CA HIS A 22 20.11 25.34 -1.94
C HIS A 22 21.02 24.15 -2.28
N ASN A 23 22.34 24.28 -2.05
CA ASN A 23 23.29 23.19 -2.22
C ASN A 23 23.03 22.02 -1.27
N TYR A 24 22.60 22.30 -0.04
CA TYR A 24 22.21 21.26 0.91
C TYR A 24 20.95 20.52 0.46
N VAL A 25 19.89 21.24 0.05
CA VAL A 25 18.65 20.65 -0.48
C VAL A 25 18.94 19.78 -1.70
N ARG A 26 19.78 20.25 -2.64
CA ARG A 26 20.22 19.46 -3.79
C ARG A 26 20.89 18.15 -3.37
N LYS A 27 21.86 18.23 -2.45
CA LYS A 27 22.59 17.04 -1.98
C LYS A 27 21.64 16.04 -1.31
N VAL A 28 20.67 16.51 -0.52
CA VAL A 28 19.68 15.65 0.12
C VAL A 28 18.76 15.01 -0.92
N ALA A 29 18.31 15.75 -1.93
CA ALA A 29 17.48 15.22 -3.01
C ALA A 29 18.21 14.13 -3.84
N GLU A 30 19.50 14.34 -4.14
CA GLU A 30 20.35 13.35 -4.83
C GLU A 30 20.52 12.08 -3.98
N LEU A 31 20.82 12.22 -2.68
CA LEU A 31 20.93 11.07 -1.77
C LEU A 31 19.60 10.33 -1.62
N ALA A 32 18.48 11.05 -1.53
CA ALA A 32 17.16 10.44 -1.47
C ALA A 32 16.89 9.60 -2.72
N THR A 33 17.24 10.11 -3.90
CA THR A 33 17.12 9.38 -5.17
C THR A 33 17.99 8.11 -5.16
N GLN A 34 19.24 8.20 -4.71
CA GLN A 34 20.16 7.05 -4.64
C GLN A 34 19.69 5.95 -3.68
N HIS A 35 19.07 6.32 -2.55
CA HIS A 35 18.67 5.36 -1.53
C HIS A 35 17.23 4.84 -1.70
N PHE A 36 16.32 5.66 -2.21
CA PHE A 36 14.90 5.31 -2.34
C PHE A 36 14.48 4.89 -3.75
N ILE A 37 15.35 5.00 -4.75
CA ILE A 37 15.09 4.51 -6.11
C ILE A 37 16.04 3.37 -6.43
N THR A 38 15.46 2.22 -6.78
CA THR A 38 16.18 1.04 -7.24
C THR A 38 15.51 0.58 -8.53
N ASP A 39 16.28 0.30 -9.58
CA ASP A 39 15.76 -0.11 -10.90
C ASP A 39 14.66 0.82 -11.46
N ASN A 40 14.88 2.14 -11.39
CA ASN A 40 13.92 3.16 -11.83
C ASN A 40 12.55 3.13 -11.11
N LYS A 41 12.43 2.41 -9.99
CA LYS A 41 11.21 2.33 -9.19
C LYS A 41 11.48 2.73 -7.75
N CYS A 42 10.52 3.41 -7.12
CA CYS A 42 10.62 3.70 -5.69
C CYS A 42 10.54 2.39 -4.91
N ASN A 43 11.50 2.15 -4.03
CA ASN A 43 11.56 0.96 -3.19
C ASN A 43 10.65 1.04 -1.95
N CYS A 44 10.11 2.23 -1.65
CA CYS A 44 9.24 2.50 -0.53
C CYS A 44 7.78 2.65 -0.95
N ALA A 45 6.86 2.20 -0.08
CA ALA A 45 5.42 2.35 -0.30
C ALA A 45 4.97 3.82 -0.19
N GLY A 46 5.63 4.58 0.69
CA GLY A 46 5.51 6.02 0.83
C GLY A 46 6.64 6.62 1.67
N LEU A 47 6.68 7.95 1.71
CA LEU A 47 7.75 8.76 2.30
C LEU A 47 7.15 9.77 3.29
N VAL A 48 7.92 10.07 4.34
CA VAL A 48 7.60 11.13 5.29
C VAL A 48 8.77 12.11 5.30
N LEU A 49 8.48 13.40 5.15
CA LEU A 49 9.50 14.44 5.29
C LEU A 49 9.44 15.01 6.70
N ALA A 50 10.48 14.77 7.49
CA ALA A 50 10.60 15.30 8.85
C ALA A 50 11.71 16.34 8.93
N GLY A 51 11.44 17.47 9.58
CA GLY A 51 12.45 18.50 9.79
C GLY A 51 11.93 19.70 10.55
N SER A 52 12.83 20.42 11.20
CA SER A 52 12.54 21.71 11.80
C SER A 52 12.50 22.81 10.74
N ALA A 53 11.60 23.78 10.94
CA ALA A 53 11.39 24.91 10.03
C ALA A 53 11.02 24.49 8.58
N ASP A 54 11.21 25.41 7.63
CA ASP A 54 10.65 25.29 6.28
C ASP A 54 11.47 24.42 5.32
N PHE A 55 12.61 23.87 5.73
CA PHE A 55 13.47 23.06 4.85
C PHE A 55 12.77 21.83 4.25
N LYS A 56 11.89 21.18 5.01
CA LYS A 56 11.10 20.04 4.52
C LYS A 56 10.10 20.46 3.43
N THR A 57 9.55 21.66 3.55
CA THR A 57 8.61 22.25 2.60
C THR A 57 9.35 22.66 1.34
N GLU A 58 10.51 23.31 1.48
CA GLU A 58 11.39 23.66 0.37
C GLU A 58 11.84 22.42 -0.41
N LEU A 59 12.26 21.35 0.28
CA LEU A 59 12.64 20.08 -0.36
C LEU A 59 11.48 19.48 -1.15
N GLY A 60 10.29 19.37 -0.53
CA GLY A 60 9.12 18.76 -1.17
C GLY A 60 8.51 19.57 -2.32
N GLN A 61 8.69 20.89 -2.31
CA GLN A 61 8.24 21.80 -3.39
C GLN A 61 9.31 22.06 -4.45
N SER A 62 10.57 21.74 -4.18
CA SER A 62 11.66 21.99 -5.12
C SER A 62 11.59 21.06 -6.33
N ASP A 63 11.88 21.61 -7.51
CA ASP A 63 12.06 20.84 -8.75
C ASP A 63 13.28 19.92 -8.72
N MET A 64 14.12 20.03 -7.67
CA MET A 64 15.29 19.19 -7.46
C MET A 64 14.93 17.81 -6.89
N PHE A 65 13.76 17.68 -6.25
CA PHE A 65 13.33 16.41 -5.71
C PHE A 65 12.74 15.53 -6.81
N ASP A 66 13.13 14.26 -6.84
CA ASP A 66 12.68 13.35 -7.91
C ASP A 66 11.14 13.25 -7.90
N PRO A 67 10.47 13.48 -9.04
CA PRO A 67 9.01 13.49 -9.11
C PRO A 67 8.38 12.16 -8.69
N ARG A 68 9.09 11.03 -8.87
CA ARG A 68 8.62 9.70 -8.44
C ARG A 68 8.56 9.61 -6.92
N LEU A 69 9.51 10.22 -6.23
CA LEU A 69 9.51 10.32 -4.76
C LEU A 69 8.49 11.37 -4.27
N GLY A 70 8.33 12.46 -5.01
CA GLY A 70 7.36 13.52 -4.68
C GLY A 70 5.92 12.99 -4.54
N VAL A 71 5.48 12.15 -5.47
CA VAL A 71 4.14 11.52 -5.44
C VAL A 71 3.96 10.56 -4.25
N LYS A 72 5.07 10.10 -3.66
CA LYS A 72 5.09 9.16 -2.53
C LYS A 72 5.11 9.84 -1.17
N ILE A 73 5.17 11.17 -1.09
CA ILE A 73 5.13 11.91 0.18
C ILE A 73 3.72 11.76 0.80
N ILE A 74 3.65 11.09 1.94
CA ILE A 74 2.41 10.86 2.71
C ILE A 74 2.14 12.06 3.61
N ARG A 75 3.18 12.53 4.33
CA ARG A 75 3.05 13.58 5.34
C ARG A 75 4.37 14.31 5.53
N THR A 76 4.26 15.59 5.86
CA THR A 76 5.37 16.41 6.36
C THR A 76 5.20 16.61 7.87
N VAL A 77 6.25 16.36 8.65
CA VAL A 77 6.23 16.42 10.11
C VAL A 77 7.26 17.42 10.63
N ASP A 78 6.81 18.28 11.53
CA ASP A 78 7.67 19.16 12.31
C ASP A 78 8.28 18.40 13.50
N VAL A 79 9.61 18.36 13.56
CA VAL A 79 10.35 17.78 14.69
C VAL A 79 11.19 18.85 15.37
N SER A 80 11.28 18.76 16.70
CA SER A 80 12.01 19.77 17.50
C SER A 80 13.51 19.52 17.53
N TYR A 81 13.93 18.27 17.28
CA TYR A 81 15.32 17.84 17.35
C TYR A 81 15.77 17.26 16.00
N GLY A 82 17.06 17.42 15.69
CA GLY A 82 17.70 16.74 14.57
C GLY A 82 18.31 15.40 14.99
N GLY A 83 18.78 14.62 14.02
CA GLY A 83 19.43 13.33 14.25
C GLY A 83 18.47 12.23 14.70
N GLU A 84 18.98 11.24 15.43
CA GLU A 84 18.22 10.04 15.83
C GLU A 84 17.03 10.35 16.74
N ASN A 85 17.16 11.33 17.64
CA ASN A 85 16.07 11.74 18.52
C ASN A 85 14.90 12.35 17.72
N GLY A 86 15.22 13.18 16.72
CA GLY A 86 14.23 13.71 15.79
C GLY A 86 13.59 12.63 14.93
N PHE A 87 14.37 11.62 14.53
CA PHE A 87 13.88 10.49 13.76
C PHE A 87 12.85 9.66 14.54
N ASN A 88 13.13 9.34 15.80
CA ASN A 88 12.18 8.63 16.66
C ASN A 88 10.88 9.43 16.87
N GLN A 89 11.00 10.74 17.07
CA GLN A 89 9.83 11.64 17.18
C GLN A 89 9.01 11.66 15.88
N ALA A 90 9.67 11.70 14.72
CA ALA A 90 9.00 11.65 13.43
C ALA A 90 8.21 10.35 13.24
N ILE A 91 8.76 9.22 13.68
CA ILE A 91 8.08 7.92 13.63
C ILE A 91 6.79 7.95 14.45
N GLU A 92 6.87 8.43 15.70
CA GLU A 92 5.72 8.50 16.59
C GLU A 92 4.60 9.39 16.04
N LEU A 93 4.94 10.58 15.55
CA LEU A 93 3.98 11.52 14.95
C LEU A 93 3.40 11.04 13.61
N SER A 94 4.12 10.17 12.90
CA SER A 94 3.69 9.66 11.59
C SER A 94 2.93 8.33 11.68
N ALA A 95 2.94 7.66 12.83
CA ALA A 95 2.37 6.33 13.00
C ALA A 95 0.90 6.26 12.58
N GLU A 96 0.09 7.23 13.00
CA GLU A 96 -1.33 7.32 12.63
C GLU A 96 -1.52 7.51 11.12
N SER A 97 -0.71 8.36 10.49
CA SER A 97 -0.80 8.61 9.05
C SER A 97 -0.37 7.40 8.24
N LEU A 98 0.65 6.66 8.69
CA LEU A 98 1.11 5.43 8.06
C LEU A 98 0.06 4.32 8.17
N GLN A 99 -0.64 4.19 9.31
CA GLN A 99 -1.76 3.26 9.46
C GLN A 99 -2.87 3.57 8.46
N ASN A 100 -3.22 4.85 8.31
CA ASN A 100 -4.24 5.29 7.36
C ASN A 100 -3.90 4.97 5.90
N VAL A 101 -2.63 4.86 5.52
CA VAL A 101 -2.25 4.51 4.14
C VAL A 101 -2.77 3.13 3.73
N LYS A 102 -2.69 2.13 4.63
CA LYS A 102 -3.22 0.77 4.34
C LYS A 102 -4.73 0.83 4.11
N PHE A 103 -5.46 1.51 5.00
CA PHE A 103 -6.91 1.69 4.88
C PHE A 103 -7.33 2.47 3.63
N VAL A 104 -6.58 3.51 3.25
CA VAL A 104 -6.85 4.29 2.03
C VAL A 104 -6.61 3.46 0.78
N GLN A 105 -5.57 2.62 0.77
CA GLN A 105 -5.31 1.70 -0.34
C GLN A 105 -6.43 0.65 -0.48
N GLU A 106 -6.85 0.05 0.64
CA GLU A 106 -7.96 -0.91 0.68
C GLU A 106 -9.28 -0.27 0.22
N LYS A 107 -9.60 0.93 0.74
CA LYS A 107 -10.79 1.67 0.32
C LYS A 107 -10.74 2.00 -1.17
N LYS A 108 -9.60 2.40 -1.70
CA LYS A 108 -9.43 2.69 -3.14
C LYS A 108 -9.58 1.45 -4.01
N LEU A 109 -9.11 0.29 -3.53
CA LEU A 109 -9.28 -0.99 -4.22
C LEU A 109 -10.76 -1.38 -4.30
N ILE A 110 -11.45 -1.30 -3.16
CA ILE A 110 -12.89 -1.58 -3.06
C ILE A 110 -13.71 -0.58 -3.89
N GLN A 111 -13.33 0.70 -3.88
CA GLN A 111 -13.99 1.73 -4.68
C GLN A 111 -13.91 1.41 -6.17
N LYS A 112 -12.73 1.02 -6.68
CA LYS A 112 -12.59 0.59 -8.08
C LYS A 112 -13.52 -0.58 -8.44
N TYR A 113 -13.64 -1.56 -7.54
CA TYR A 113 -14.56 -2.67 -7.73
C TYR A 113 -16.03 -2.20 -7.79
N PHE A 114 -16.44 -1.29 -6.90
CA PHE A 114 -17.78 -0.70 -6.96
C PHE A 114 -18.01 0.19 -8.18
N ASP A 115 -16.97 0.86 -8.67
CA ASP A 115 -17.04 1.69 -9.88
C ASP A 115 -17.33 0.79 -11.11
N GLU A 116 -16.71 -0.38 -11.23
CA GLU A 116 -17.00 -1.35 -12.30
C GLU A 116 -18.45 -1.86 -12.25
N ILE A 117 -19.00 -2.07 -11.05
CA ILE A 117 -20.43 -2.41 -10.87
C ILE A 117 -21.31 -1.24 -11.31
N SER A 118 -21.00 -0.03 -10.88
CA SER A 118 -21.82 1.16 -11.12
C SER A 118 -21.84 1.58 -12.59
N LEU A 119 -20.74 1.33 -13.31
CA LEU A 119 -20.60 1.63 -14.73
C LEU A 119 -21.16 0.54 -15.65
N GLU A 120 -21.67 -0.58 -15.09
CA GLU A 120 -22.21 -1.73 -15.82
C GLU A 120 -21.26 -2.28 -16.90
N THR A 121 -19.95 -2.21 -16.65
CA THR A 121 -18.93 -2.67 -17.60
C THR A 121 -18.91 -4.20 -17.77
N GLY A 122 -19.54 -4.92 -16.84
CA GLY A 122 -19.54 -6.38 -16.76
C GLY A 122 -18.21 -6.99 -16.31
N LYS A 123 -17.22 -6.18 -15.91
CA LYS A 123 -15.87 -6.62 -15.52
C LYS A 123 -15.73 -6.88 -14.02
N TYR A 124 -16.71 -7.55 -13.43
CA TYR A 124 -16.69 -7.94 -12.03
C TYR A 124 -17.33 -9.31 -11.86
N CYS A 125 -16.91 -10.03 -10.83
CA CYS A 125 -17.51 -11.29 -10.40
C CYS A 125 -17.65 -11.28 -8.88
N PHE A 126 -18.72 -11.86 -8.36
CA PHE A 126 -18.94 -12.02 -6.93
C PHE A 126 -19.46 -13.42 -6.64
N GLY A 127 -19.23 -13.90 -5.43
CA GLY A 127 -19.59 -15.26 -5.05
C GLY A 127 -18.53 -16.29 -5.48
N ILE A 128 -18.55 -17.44 -4.80
CA ILE A 128 -17.50 -18.45 -4.92
C ILE A 128 -17.50 -19.07 -6.32
N GLU A 129 -18.65 -19.56 -6.78
CA GLU A 129 -18.76 -20.30 -8.04
C GLU A 129 -18.31 -19.47 -9.24
N ASP A 130 -18.78 -18.22 -9.34
CA ASP A 130 -18.46 -17.36 -10.47
C ASP A 130 -17.02 -16.85 -10.42
N THR A 131 -16.50 -16.59 -9.22
CA THR A 131 -15.08 -16.22 -9.05
C THR A 131 -14.15 -17.38 -9.45
N PHE A 132 -14.48 -18.62 -9.08
CA PHE A 132 -13.68 -19.78 -9.48
C PHE A 132 -13.78 -20.09 -10.97
N LYS A 133 -14.97 -19.99 -11.58
CA LYS A 133 -15.11 -20.09 -13.05
C LYS A 133 -14.26 -19.03 -13.76
N ALA A 134 -14.30 -17.78 -13.29
CA ALA A 134 -13.49 -16.70 -13.85
C ALA A 134 -11.98 -16.97 -13.67
N LEU A 135 -11.58 -17.57 -12.54
CA LEU A 135 -10.20 -17.95 -12.25
C LEU A 135 -9.72 -19.10 -13.16
N GLU A 136 -10.54 -20.13 -13.39
CA GLU A 136 -10.25 -21.23 -14.30
C GLU A 136 -10.12 -20.77 -15.75
N LEU A 137 -10.94 -19.79 -16.16
CA LEU A 137 -10.87 -19.15 -17.46
C LEU A 137 -9.70 -18.16 -17.60
N GLY A 138 -8.99 -17.85 -16.50
CA GLY A 138 -7.88 -16.90 -16.49
C GLY A 138 -8.29 -15.43 -16.72
N ALA A 139 -9.56 -15.10 -16.46
CA ALA A 139 -10.13 -13.77 -16.74
C ALA A 139 -9.96 -12.76 -15.57
N VAL A 140 -9.42 -13.20 -14.43
CA VAL A 140 -9.27 -12.37 -13.21
C VAL A 140 -7.95 -11.62 -13.21
N GLU A 141 -8.01 -10.28 -13.23
CA GLU A 141 -6.83 -9.42 -13.04
C GLU A 141 -6.46 -9.25 -11.56
N THR A 142 -7.46 -9.00 -10.70
CA THR A 142 -7.27 -8.76 -9.26
C THR A 142 -8.29 -9.54 -8.46
N LEU A 143 -7.82 -10.41 -7.56
CA LEU A 143 -8.66 -11.17 -6.64
C LEU A 143 -8.73 -10.45 -5.29
N ILE A 144 -9.95 -10.11 -4.85
CA ILE A 144 -10.20 -9.51 -3.53
C ILE A 144 -10.77 -10.60 -2.62
N VAL A 145 -10.08 -10.89 -1.52
CA VAL A 145 -10.48 -11.91 -0.55
C VAL A 145 -10.65 -11.27 0.81
N TRP A 146 -11.74 -11.62 1.49
CA TRP A 146 -11.97 -11.17 2.86
C TRP A 146 -11.22 -12.07 3.85
N GLU A 147 -10.55 -11.47 4.84
CA GLU A 147 -9.71 -12.20 5.80
C GLU A 147 -10.50 -13.20 6.65
N ASN A 148 -11.77 -12.89 6.96
CA ASN A 148 -12.63 -13.75 7.79
C ASN A 148 -13.54 -14.64 6.94
N LEU A 149 -13.11 -15.02 5.73
CA LEU A 149 -13.88 -15.88 4.85
C LEU A 149 -13.96 -17.31 5.43
N ASP A 150 -15.13 -17.67 5.94
CA ASP A 150 -15.37 -18.95 6.63
C ASP A 150 -15.84 -20.04 5.66
N ILE A 151 -15.01 -20.33 4.67
CA ILE A 151 -15.26 -21.35 3.64
C ILE A 151 -14.10 -22.33 3.64
N THR A 152 -14.43 -23.61 3.78
CA THR A 152 -13.46 -24.70 3.72
C THR A 152 -13.53 -25.35 2.34
N ARG A 153 -12.36 -25.55 1.72
CA ARG A 153 -12.22 -26.29 0.48
C ARG A 153 -11.96 -27.77 0.80
N TYR A 154 -12.91 -28.62 0.45
CA TYR A 154 -12.81 -30.08 0.57
C TYR A 154 -12.43 -30.67 -0.79
N HIS A 155 -11.44 -31.53 -0.78
CA HIS A 155 -11.13 -32.41 -1.90
C HIS A 155 -11.75 -33.76 -1.59
N LEU A 156 -12.84 -34.09 -2.28
CA LEU A 156 -13.51 -35.37 -2.14
C LEU A 156 -13.16 -36.27 -3.31
N ARG A 157 -12.93 -37.54 -3.03
CA ARG A 157 -12.71 -38.58 -4.02
C ARG A 157 -13.87 -39.56 -3.96
N ASP A 158 -14.51 -39.74 -5.11
CA ASP A 158 -15.58 -40.71 -5.26
C ASP A 158 -15.02 -42.15 -5.33
N SER A 159 -15.90 -43.12 -5.10
CA SER A 159 -15.66 -44.57 -5.24
C SER A 159 -15.12 -44.96 -6.62
N GLU A 160 -15.47 -44.20 -7.67
CA GLU A 160 -14.95 -44.36 -9.03
C GLU A 160 -13.59 -43.68 -9.28
N GLY A 161 -13.05 -42.98 -8.28
CA GLY A 161 -11.75 -42.30 -8.35
C GLY A 161 -11.79 -40.88 -8.91
N HIS A 162 -12.97 -40.30 -9.15
CA HIS A 162 -13.13 -38.92 -9.57
C HIS A 162 -12.89 -37.95 -8.40
N ASN A 163 -12.04 -36.94 -8.61
CA ASN A 163 -11.79 -35.88 -7.63
C ASN A 163 -12.78 -34.73 -7.83
N THR A 164 -13.61 -34.47 -6.81
CA THR A 164 -14.55 -33.36 -6.77
C THR A 164 -14.11 -32.36 -5.71
N ILE A 165 -14.04 -31.09 -6.06
CA ILE A 165 -13.72 -30.02 -5.11
C ILE A 165 -15.03 -29.37 -4.66
N LEU A 166 -15.30 -29.40 -3.35
CA LEU A 166 -16.43 -28.72 -2.75
C LEU A 166 -15.95 -27.57 -1.88
N MET A 167 -16.62 -26.44 -1.97
CA MET A 167 -16.35 -25.28 -1.13
C MET A 167 -17.61 -25.03 -0.32
N LEU A 168 -17.52 -25.25 0.99
CA LEU A 168 -18.67 -25.26 1.89
C LEU A 168 -18.46 -24.21 2.97
N THR A 169 -19.54 -23.50 3.31
CA THR A 169 -19.58 -22.69 4.54
C THR A 169 -19.83 -23.61 5.75
N LYS A 170 -19.54 -23.13 6.98
CA LYS A 170 -19.81 -23.89 8.22
C LYS A 170 -21.26 -24.37 8.39
N GLU A 171 -22.22 -23.68 7.78
CA GLU A 171 -23.63 -24.10 7.79
C GLU A 171 -23.87 -25.26 6.82
N GLN A 172 -23.23 -25.20 5.64
CA GLN A 172 -23.34 -26.23 4.62
C GLN A 172 -22.51 -27.47 4.93
N GLU A 173 -21.48 -27.35 5.78
CA GLU A 173 -20.73 -28.47 6.34
C GLU A 173 -21.62 -29.38 7.23
N LYS A 174 -22.64 -28.81 7.89
CA LYS A 174 -23.56 -29.59 8.73
C LYS A 174 -24.48 -30.50 7.91
N ASP A 175 -24.69 -30.17 6.63
CA ASP A 175 -25.48 -30.98 5.72
C ASP A 175 -24.65 -32.16 5.19
N ARG A 176 -24.68 -33.26 5.94
CA ARG A 176 -24.02 -34.55 5.59
C ARG A 176 -24.42 -35.09 4.21
N SER A 177 -25.56 -34.68 3.67
CA SER A 177 -26.01 -35.05 2.32
C SER A 177 -25.10 -34.56 1.20
N ARG A 178 -24.26 -33.55 1.45
CA ARG A 178 -23.31 -33.00 0.46
C ARG A 178 -21.98 -33.76 0.39
N PHE A 179 -21.71 -34.61 1.37
CA PHE A 179 -20.55 -35.50 1.41
C PHE A 179 -20.87 -36.91 0.92
N MET A 180 -22.13 -37.18 0.56
CA MET A 180 -22.54 -38.46 -0.01
C MET A 180 -22.48 -38.42 -1.53
N ASP A 181 -21.93 -39.47 -2.11
CA ASP A 181 -21.99 -39.71 -3.54
C ASP A 181 -23.45 -39.99 -3.96
N LYS A 182 -23.91 -39.24 -4.98
CA LYS A 182 -25.26 -39.36 -5.53
C LYS A 182 -25.45 -40.64 -6.34
N ALA A 183 -24.38 -41.29 -6.79
CA ALA A 183 -24.43 -42.52 -7.56
C ALA A 183 -24.47 -43.76 -6.66
N THR A 184 -23.63 -43.81 -5.60
CA THR A 184 -23.50 -44.99 -4.74
C THR A 184 -24.16 -44.85 -3.36
N GLY A 185 -24.49 -43.63 -2.92
CA GLY A 185 -25.00 -43.36 -1.58
C GLY A 185 -23.97 -43.56 -0.47
N LEU A 186 -22.69 -43.72 -0.83
CA LEU A 186 -21.56 -43.85 0.10
C LEU A 186 -20.95 -42.47 0.40
N GLU A 187 -20.37 -42.30 1.59
CA GLU A 187 -19.61 -41.08 1.93
C GLU A 187 -18.33 -41.03 1.08
N MET A 188 -18.09 -39.91 0.42
CA MET A 188 -16.88 -39.70 -0.38
C MET A 188 -15.66 -39.58 0.55
N GLU A 189 -14.54 -40.18 0.17
CA GLU A 189 -13.31 -40.07 0.95
C GLU A 189 -12.71 -38.67 0.78
N GLN A 190 -12.38 -38.02 1.89
CA GLN A 190 -11.63 -36.77 1.84
C GLN A 190 -10.16 -37.08 1.53
N SER A 191 -9.70 -36.68 0.35
CA SER A 191 -8.29 -36.70 0.02
C SER A 191 -7.61 -35.44 0.59
N GLU A 192 -6.42 -35.57 1.16
CA GLU A 192 -5.59 -34.45 1.62
C GLU A 192 -5.19 -33.48 0.50
#